data_AF-A0A957D2S9-F1
#
_entry.id   AF-A0A957D2S9-F1
#
_cell.length_a   1.000
_cell.length_b   1.000
_cell.length_c   1.000
_cell.angle_alpha   90.00
_cell.angle_beta   90.00
_cell.angle_gamma   90.00
#
_symmetry.space_group_name_H-M   'P 1'
#
loop_
_entity.id
_entity.type
_entity.pdbx_description
1 polymer ?
#
loop_
_entity_poly.entity_id
_entity_poly.type
_entity_poly.pdbx_seq_one_letter_code
_entity_poly.pdbx_strand_id
1 'polypeptide(L)' 'MTAKSFDNNQACKRRQKTSSVKRQTKRHKEAESLTTMIASEGILAREWDTPEEDAAWADL' A
#
# COMPACT_ATOMS: atom_id res chain seq x y z
N MET A 1 -48.31 35.13 26.79
CA MET A 1 -48.10 33.78 26.23
C MET A 1 -47.55 33.92 24.81
N THR A 2 -46.23 33.85 24.63
CA THR A 2 -45.62 33.71 23.30
C THR A 2 -44.48 32.72 23.43
N ALA A 3 -44.70 31.55 22.87
CA ALA A 3 -43.78 30.43 22.90
C ALA A 3 -42.79 30.52 21.72
N LYS A 4 -41.55 30.09 22.00
CA LYS A 4 -40.57 29.47 21.08
C LYS A 4 -40.08 30.38 19.94
N SER A 5 -38.77 30.53 19.76
CA SER A 5 -38.03 29.48 19.05
C SER A 5 -36.55 29.53 19.40
N PHE A 6 -36.03 28.36 19.72
CA PHE A 6 -34.62 28.09 19.98
C PHE A 6 -34.00 27.69 18.64
N ASP A 7 -33.02 28.46 18.16
CA ASP A 7 -32.32 28.20 16.90
C ASP A 7 -31.55 26.87 16.96
N ASN A 8 -32.16 25.80 16.48
CA ASN A 8 -31.53 24.49 16.33
C ASN A 8 -30.97 24.34 14.91
N ASN A 9 -29.99 25.19 14.55
CA ASN A 9 -29.29 25.14 13.26
C ASN A 9 -27.78 24.98 13.46
N GLN A 10 -27.37 23.95 14.20
CA GLN A 10 -25.95 23.56 14.35
C GLN A 10 -25.72 22.07 14.03
N ALA A 11 -26.65 21.40 13.35
CA ALA A 11 -26.63 19.93 13.23
C ALA A 11 -26.03 19.38 11.91
N CYS A 12 -25.61 20.19 10.94
CA CYS A 12 -25.29 19.67 9.59
C CYS A 12 -23.85 19.91 9.06
N LYS A 13 -22.84 20.04 9.93
CA LYS A 13 -21.42 20.17 9.48
C LYS A 13 -20.48 19.06 9.95
N ARG A 14 -20.97 17.84 10.17
CA ARG A 14 -20.12 16.66 10.43
C ARG A 14 -20.62 15.48 9.61
N ARG A 15 -20.08 15.26 8.40
CA ARG A 15 -20.04 13.95 7.71
C ARG A 15 -19.60 14.11 6.26
N GLN A 16 -18.31 14.30 5.97
CA GLN A 16 -17.79 13.94 4.63
C GLN A 16 -16.32 13.46 4.59
N LYS A 17 -15.52 13.52 5.68
CA LYS A 17 -14.12 13.05 5.68
C LYS A 17 -13.97 11.63 6.24
N THR A 18 -14.49 10.60 5.56
CA THR A 18 -14.16 9.19 5.95
C THR A 18 -13.95 8.23 4.79
N SER A 19 -14.16 8.63 3.53
CA SER A 19 -14.03 7.74 2.37
C SER A 19 -12.61 7.62 1.78
N SER A 20 -11.68 8.52 2.15
CA SER A 20 -10.36 8.59 1.51
C SER A 20 -9.28 7.69 2.13
N VAL A 21 -9.47 7.25 3.37
CA VAL A 21 -8.43 6.52 4.14
C VAL A 21 -8.20 5.10 3.60
N LYS A 22 -9.26 4.44 3.09
CA LYS A 22 -9.17 3.05 2.63
C LYS A 22 -8.36 2.85 1.33
N ARG A 23 -8.12 3.92 0.56
CA ARG A 23 -7.34 3.84 -0.70
C ARG A 23 -5.82 3.97 -0.46
N GLN A 24 -5.41 4.63 0.62
CA GLN A 24 -3.98 4.84 0.92
C GLN A 24 -3.26 3.58 1.39
N THR A 25 -3.93 2.74 2.19
CA THR A 25 -3.29 1.53 2.75
C THR A 25 -3.00 0.46 1.71
N LYS A 26 -3.85 0.33 0.67
CA LYS A 26 -3.61 -0.61 -0.44
C LYS A 26 -2.37 -0.23 -1.26
N ARG A 27 -2.25 1.05 -1.61
CA ARG A 27 -1.09 1.56 -2.38
C ARG A 27 0.23 1.38 -1.64
N HIS A 28 0.25 1.57 -0.33
CA HIS A 28 1.45 1.34 0.48
C HIS A 28 1.90 -0.13 0.44
N LYS A 29 0.95 -1.06 0.62
CA LYS A 29 1.25 -2.49 0.60
C LYS A 29 1.74 -2.99 -0.77
N GLU A 30 1.17 -2.45 -1.86
CA GLU A 30 1.61 -2.74 -3.23
C GLU A 30 3.02 -2.19 -3.50
N ALA A 31 3.33 -0.97 -3.04
CA ALA A 31 4.65 -0.37 -3.19
C ALA A 31 5.74 -1.12 -2.40
N GLU A 32 5.42 -1.58 -1.18
CA GLU A 32 6.32 -2.40 -0.36
C GLU A 32 6.60 -3.77 -1.00
N SER A 33 5.57 -4.42 -1.56
CA SER A 33 5.72 -5.69 -2.28
C SER A 33 6.60 -5.54 -3.53
N LEU A 34 6.42 -4.48 -4.32
CA LEU A 34 7.21 -4.23 -5.52
C LEU A 34 8.67 -3.96 -5.17
N THR A 35 8.91 -3.16 -4.14
CA THR A 35 10.28 -2.84 -3.67
C THR A 35 11.01 -4.10 -3.21
N THR A 36 10.31 -4.97 -2.47
CA THR A 36 10.87 -6.26 -2.02
C THR A 36 11.19 -7.16 -3.20
N MET A 37 10.29 -7.25 -4.19
CA MET A 37 10.51 -8.06 -5.40
C MET A 37 11.76 -7.62 -6.16
N ILE A 38 11.92 -6.31 -6.40
CA ILE A 38 13.09 -5.74 -7.10
C ILE A 38 14.38 -5.96 -6.30
N ALA A 39 14.32 -5.79 -4.97
CA ALA A 39 15.48 -6.04 -4.11
C ALA A 39 15.90 -7.52 -4.17
N SER A 40 14.94 -8.44 -4.18
CA SER A 40 15.20 -9.87 -4.33
C SER A 40 15.77 -10.22 -5.70
N GLU A 41 15.32 -9.59 -6.78
CA GLU A 41 15.84 -9.80 -8.14
C GLU A 41 17.35 -9.51 -8.22
N GLY A 42 17.81 -8.41 -7.62
CA GLY A 42 19.24 -8.08 -7.61
C GLY A 42 20.10 -9.07 -6.81
N ILE A 43 19.57 -9.65 -5.73
CA ILE A 43 20.27 -10.66 -4.93
C ILE A 43 20.35 -11.98 -5.71
N LEU A 44 19.23 -12.42 -6.29
CA LEU A 44 19.17 -13.65 -7.08
C LEU A 44 20.13 -13.59 -8.27
N ALA A 45 20.17 -12.48 -9.00
CA ALA A 45 21.12 -12.30 -10.10
C ALA A 45 22.57 -12.41 -9.60
N ARG A 46 22.90 -11.81 -8.45
CA ARG A 46 24.27 -11.85 -7.93
C ARG A 46 24.70 -13.22 -7.43
N GLU A 47 23.81 -13.97 -6.79
CA GLU A 47 24.15 -15.26 -6.18
C GLU A 47 24.02 -16.43 -7.15
N TRP A 48 23.19 -16.30 -8.19
CA TRP A 48 22.91 -17.38 -9.13
C TRP A 48 23.73 -17.29 -10.43
N ASP A 49 24.18 -16.09 -10.81
CA ASP A 49 24.95 -15.87 -12.04
C ASP A 49 26.45 -16.15 -11.80
N THR A 50 26.76 -17.39 -11.43
CA THR A 50 28.12 -17.88 -11.22
C THR A 50 28.49 -18.93 -12.27
N PRO A 51 29.70 -18.86 -12.87
CA PRO A 51 30.10 -19.79 -13.92
C PRO A 51 30.20 -21.24 -13.44
N GLU A 52 30.38 -21.44 -12.13
CA GLU A 52 30.35 -22.77 -11.51
C GLU A 52 28.96 -23.40 -11.52
N GLU A 53 27.90 -22.62 -11.25
CA GLU A 53 26.51 -23.08 -11.40
C GLU A 53 26.24 -23.45 -12.86
N ASP A 54 26.56 -22.58 -13.82
CA ASP A 54 26.36 -22.87 -15.25
C ASP A 54 27.00 -24.18 -15.69
N ALA A 55 28.22 -24.46 -15.20
CA ALA A 55 28.90 -25.73 -15.44
C ALA A 55 28.22 -26.92 -14.76
N ALA A 56 27.69 -26.75 -13.54
CA ALA A 56 26.94 -27.78 -12.84
C ALA A 56 25.62 -28.13 -13.53
N TRP A 57 24.94 -27.13 -14.13
CA TRP A 57 23.72 -27.32 -14.91
C TRP A 57 23.99 -27.88 -16.32
N ALA A 58 25.18 -27.68 -16.89
CA ALA A 58 25.54 -28.19 -18.21
C ALA A 58 25.69 -29.72 -18.28
N ASP A 59 25.90 -30.39 -17.14
CA ASP A 59 26.12 -31.85 -17.02
C ASP A 59 24.91 -32.62 -16.46
N LEU A 60 23.74 -31.97 -16.42
CA LEU A 60 22.47 -32.48 -15.88
C LEU A 60 21.43 -32.70 -16.99
#